data_AF-A0A251RTF6-F1
#
_entry.id   AF-A0A251RTF6-F1
#
_cell.length_a   1.000
_cell.length_b   1.000
_cell.length_c   1.000
_cell.angle_alpha   90.00
_cell.angle_beta   90.00
_cell.angle_gamma   90.00
#
_symmetry.space_group_name_H-M   'P 1'
#
loop_
_entity.id
_entity.type
_entity.pdbx_description
1 polymer ?
#
loop_
_entity_poly.entity_id
_entity_poly.type
_entity_poly.pdbx_seq_one_letter_code
_entity_poly.pdbx_strand_id
1 'polypeptide(L)'
;MRNRRYINRKGPFIGYGTEGAKLVKAFRNIPRVEICNVERLNLLKLAPGGHLGRFVIWTKSAFEKLDSIYGSFENKSEKKKGYVLPRAKMVNADLARIINSDEVQSVVRLIKKEVKRVPMKKNPLKNLNIIYN
;
A
#
# COMPACT_ATOMS: atom_id res chain seq x y z
N MET A 1 25.89 -17.02 -22.81
CA MET A 1 24.44 -16.67 -22.78
C MET A 1 23.77 -17.35 -21.57
N ARG A 2 22.82 -16.70 -20.86
CA ARG A 2 22.24 -17.18 -19.57
C ARG A 2 20.73 -17.54 -19.63
N ASN A 3 20.18 -17.90 -20.80
CA ASN A 3 18.78 -18.32 -20.99
C ASN A 3 17.69 -17.39 -20.39
N ARG A 4 17.89 -16.06 -20.45
CA ARG A 4 16.92 -15.03 -19.99
C ARG A 4 16.65 -14.00 -21.08
N ARG A 5 16.18 -14.46 -22.25
CA ARG A 5 16.03 -13.61 -23.45
C ARG A 5 14.83 -12.66 -23.41
N TYR A 6 13.76 -13.04 -22.71
CA TYR A 6 12.50 -12.30 -22.70
C TYR A 6 12.14 -11.79 -21.31
N ILE A 7 11.59 -10.58 -21.24
CA ILE A 7 11.05 -9.96 -20.03
C ILE A 7 9.57 -9.74 -20.25
N ASN A 8 8.74 -10.33 -19.38
CA ASN A 8 7.28 -10.22 -19.45
C ASN A 8 6.75 -9.40 -18.27
N ARG A 9 5.80 -8.50 -18.54
CA ARG A 9 5.03 -7.81 -17.50
C ARG A 9 4.18 -8.81 -16.72
N LYS A 10 3.94 -8.54 -15.44
CA LYS A 10 3.05 -9.34 -14.59
C LYS A 10 1.60 -8.92 -14.81
N GLY A 11 0.76 -9.88 -15.15
CA GLY A 11 -0.67 -9.69 -15.35
C GLY A 11 -1.47 -10.05 -14.10
N PRO A 12 -2.77 -10.38 -14.26
CA PRO A 12 -3.61 -10.75 -13.13
C PRO A 12 -3.08 -11.98 -12.39
N PHE A 13 -3.35 -12.01 -11.10
CA PHE A 13 -3.10 -13.15 -10.23
C PHE A 13 -4.43 -13.81 -9.88
N ILE A 14 -4.55 -15.11 -10.11
CA ILE A 14 -5.76 -15.89 -9.85
C ILE A 14 -5.52 -16.82 -8.66
N GLY A 15 -6.25 -16.57 -7.57
CA GLY A 15 -6.23 -17.40 -6.37
C GLY A 15 -7.36 -18.42 -6.36
N TYR A 16 -7.04 -19.71 -6.21
CA TYR A 16 -8.03 -20.79 -6.17
C TYR A 16 -7.92 -21.64 -4.90
N GLY A 17 -9.05 -22.27 -4.50
CA GLY A 17 -9.14 -23.19 -3.38
C GLY A 17 -9.01 -24.66 -3.81
N THR A 18 -10.15 -25.28 -4.13
CA THR A 18 -10.29 -26.72 -4.46
C THR A 18 -10.28 -27.02 -5.96
N GLU A 19 -10.55 -26.03 -6.82
CA GLU A 19 -10.75 -26.18 -8.28
C GLU A 19 -9.46 -26.34 -9.12
N GLY A 20 -8.32 -26.63 -8.46
CA GLY A 20 -6.99 -26.38 -9.01
C GLY A 20 -6.62 -27.09 -10.29
N ALA A 21 -6.99 -28.36 -10.46
CA ALA A 21 -6.52 -29.15 -11.60
C ALA A 21 -7.07 -28.65 -12.96
N LYS A 22 -8.32 -28.15 -12.98
CA LYS A 22 -8.95 -27.61 -14.19
C LYS A 22 -8.49 -26.19 -14.47
N LEU A 23 -8.44 -25.33 -13.44
CA LEU A 23 -8.02 -23.94 -13.57
C LEU A 23 -6.57 -23.82 -14.06
N VAL A 24 -5.65 -24.61 -13.49
CA VAL A 24 -4.23 -24.55 -13.88
C VAL A 24 -4.05 -24.92 -15.36
N LYS A 25 -4.74 -25.95 -15.85
CA LYS A 25 -4.66 -26.35 -17.27
C LYS A 25 -5.22 -25.27 -18.20
N ALA A 26 -6.31 -24.62 -17.83
CA ALA A 26 -6.95 -23.59 -18.64
C ALA A 26 -6.10 -22.31 -18.74
N PHE A 27 -5.57 -21.83 -17.61
CA PHE A 27 -4.93 -20.51 -17.55
C PHE A 27 -3.39 -20.55 -17.71
N ARG A 28 -2.72 -21.72 -17.65
CA ARG A 28 -1.25 -21.79 -17.75
C ARG A 28 -0.67 -21.31 -19.07
N ASN A 29 -1.45 -21.38 -20.16
CA ASN A 29 -0.99 -20.99 -21.49
C ASN A 29 -1.29 -19.51 -21.81
N ILE A 30 -2.02 -18.83 -20.92
CA ILE A 30 -2.31 -17.41 -21.11
C ILE A 30 -1.08 -16.61 -20.63
N PRO A 31 -0.44 -15.82 -21.49
CA PRO A 31 0.76 -15.09 -21.10
C PRO A 31 0.44 -14.11 -19.97
N ARG A 32 1.41 -13.94 -19.06
CA ARG A 32 1.38 -12.97 -17.93
C ARG A 32 0.40 -13.30 -16.81
N VAL A 33 -0.53 -14.23 -16.99
CA VAL A 33 -1.44 -14.71 -15.95
C VAL A 33 -0.67 -15.60 -14.98
N GLU A 34 -0.84 -15.39 -13.69
CA GLU A 34 -0.31 -16.28 -12.66
C GLU A 34 -1.43 -16.87 -11.84
N ILE A 35 -1.27 -18.13 -11.49
CA ILE A 35 -2.27 -18.90 -10.74
C ILE A 35 -1.60 -19.44 -9.49
N CYS A 36 -2.33 -19.45 -8.38
CA CYS A 36 -1.81 -19.93 -7.11
C CYS A 36 -2.93 -20.49 -6.23
N ASN A 37 -2.60 -21.52 -5.47
CA ASN A 37 -3.51 -22.04 -4.45
C ASN A 37 -3.46 -21.13 -3.22
N VAL A 38 -4.62 -20.84 -2.63
CA VAL A 38 -4.76 -19.96 -1.46
C VAL A 38 -4.02 -20.47 -0.21
N GLU A 39 -3.84 -21.77 -0.06
CA GLU A 39 -3.08 -22.37 1.05
C GLU A 39 -1.57 -22.18 0.88
N ARG A 40 -1.11 -21.85 -0.34
CA ARG A 40 0.30 -21.70 -0.71
C ARG A 40 0.56 -20.34 -1.38
N LEU A 41 -0.05 -19.28 -0.83
CA LEU A 41 0.17 -17.92 -1.32
C LEU A 41 1.64 -17.53 -1.24
N ASN A 42 2.15 -17.01 -2.35
CA ASN A 42 3.53 -16.59 -2.48
C ASN A 42 3.61 -15.06 -2.56
N LEU A 43 4.36 -14.46 -1.63
CA LEU A 43 4.57 -13.01 -1.58
C LEU A 43 5.19 -12.46 -2.87
N LEU A 44 6.12 -13.18 -3.50
CA LEU A 44 6.78 -12.75 -4.75
C LEU A 44 5.81 -12.69 -5.93
N LYS A 45 4.73 -13.48 -5.88
CA LYS A 45 3.64 -13.43 -6.87
C LYS A 45 2.63 -12.35 -6.51
N LEU A 46 2.29 -12.15 -5.24
CA LEU A 46 1.36 -11.09 -4.85
C LEU A 46 1.95 -9.68 -5.03
N ALA A 47 3.23 -9.49 -4.68
CA ALA A 47 3.95 -8.23 -4.75
C ALA A 47 5.24 -8.36 -5.58
N PRO A 48 5.13 -8.51 -6.92
CA PRO A 48 6.30 -8.63 -7.78
C PRO A 48 7.16 -7.36 -7.71
N GLY A 49 8.45 -7.51 -7.46
CA GLY A 49 9.36 -6.38 -7.24
C GLY A 49 9.15 -5.64 -5.91
N GLY A 50 8.33 -6.17 -4.99
CA GLY A 50 8.02 -5.54 -3.71
C GLY A 50 6.89 -4.50 -3.77
N HIS A 51 6.23 -4.32 -4.92
CA HIS A 51 5.11 -3.39 -5.06
C HIS A 51 3.78 -4.06 -4.70
N LEU A 52 3.00 -3.41 -3.84
CA LEU A 52 1.63 -3.81 -3.50
C LEU A 52 0.64 -3.41 -4.62
N GLY A 53 -0.58 -3.96 -4.59
CA GLY A 53 -1.65 -3.56 -5.52
C GLY A 53 -1.70 -4.32 -6.84
N ARG A 54 -1.21 -5.57 -6.88
CA ARG A 54 -1.42 -6.44 -8.03
C ARG A 54 -2.91 -6.73 -8.20
N PHE A 55 -3.39 -6.76 -9.45
CA PHE A 55 -4.77 -7.15 -9.74
C PHE A 55 -4.99 -8.64 -9.42
N VAL A 56 -5.79 -8.92 -8.40
CA VAL A 56 -6.06 -10.27 -7.90
C VAL A 56 -7.52 -10.65 -8.14
N ILE A 57 -7.74 -11.85 -8.65
CA ILE A 57 -9.05 -12.48 -8.86
C ILE A 57 -9.13 -13.70 -7.95
N TRP A 58 -10.18 -13.78 -7.14
CA TRP A 58 -10.42 -14.91 -6.23
C TRP A 58 -11.60 -15.76 -6.69
N THR A 59 -11.46 -17.08 -6.61
CA THR A 59 -12.64 -17.96 -6.63
C THR A 59 -13.39 -17.86 -5.31
N LYS A 60 -14.70 -18.12 -5.30
CA LYS A 60 -15.51 -18.14 -4.06
C LYS A 60 -14.87 -19.04 -3.00
N SER A 61 -14.51 -20.26 -3.40
CA SER A 61 -13.85 -21.26 -2.56
C SER A 61 -12.48 -20.83 -2.02
N ALA A 62 -11.77 -19.95 -2.73
CA ALA A 62 -10.50 -19.40 -2.24
C ALA A 62 -10.75 -18.31 -1.19
N PHE A 63 -11.72 -17.44 -1.43
CA PHE A 63 -12.02 -16.32 -0.55
C PHE A 63 -12.50 -16.79 0.82
N GLU A 64 -13.41 -17.77 0.86
CA GLU A 64 -13.91 -18.37 2.11
C GLU A 64 -12.79 -19.04 2.93
N LYS A 65 -11.77 -19.60 2.27
CA LYS A 65 -10.64 -20.26 2.96
C LYS A 65 -9.66 -19.27 3.60
N LEU A 66 -9.64 -17.99 3.18
CA LEU A 66 -8.69 -17.03 3.73
C LEU A 66 -8.90 -16.82 5.24
N ASP A 67 -10.15 -16.82 5.71
CA ASP A 67 -10.49 -16.67 7.12
C ASP A 67 -9.97 -17.83 7.96
N SER A 68 -10.10 -19.08 7.50
CA SER A 68 -9.52 -20.26 8.17
C SER A 68 -7.97 -20.20 8.21
N ILE A 69 -7.35 -19.73 7.12
CA ILE A 69 -5.89 -19.69 6.99
C ILE A 69 -5.27 -18.59 7.85
N TYR A 70 -5.87 -17.40 7.90
CA TYR A 70 -5.27 -16.23 8.56
C TYR A 70 -5.98 -15.83 9.86
N GLY A 71 -7.22 -16.25 10.07
CA GLY A 71 -8.05 -15.82 11.19
C GLY A 71 -8.59 -14.41 11.00
N SER A 72 -9.28 -13.93 12.03
CA SER A 72 -9.77 -12.57 12.16
C SER A 72 -9.09 -11.86 13.34
N PHE A 73 -9.56 -10.67 13.70
CA PHE A 73 -9.10 -10.00 14.93
C PHE A 73 -9.63 -10.67 16.21
N GLU A 74 -10.72 -11.46 16.10
CA GLU A 74 -11.35 -12.17 17.20
C GLU A 74 -10.90 -13.63 17.26
N ASN A 75 -10.88 -14.29 16.09
CA ASN A 75 -10.58 -15.71 15.96
C ASN A 75 -9.15 -15.93 15.47
N LYS A 76 -8.40 -16.82 16.14
CA LYS A 76 -7.04 -17.21 15.73
C LYS A 76 -7.06 -18.02 14.45
N SER A 77 -5.95 -18.03 13.73
CA SER A 77 -5.76 -18.90 12.56
C SER A 77 -5.85 -20.38 12.95
N GLU A 78 -6.60 -21.16 12.17
CA GLU A 78 -6.70 -22.62 12.32
C GLU A 78 -5.48 -23.33 11.75
N LYS A 79 -4.96 -22.84 10.62
CA LYS A 79 -3.88 -23.51 9.87
C LYS A 79 -2.48 -23.09 10.29
N LYS A 80 -2.30 -21.86 10.79
CA LYS A 80 -0.98 -21.31 11.12
C LYS A 80 -0.83 -21.18 12.63
N LYS A 81 -0.13 -22.15 13.22
CA LYS A 81 0.15 -22.17 14.67
C LYS A 81 0.89 -20.91 15.10
N GLY A 82 0.34 -20.21 16.11
CA GLY A 82 0.94 -19.01 16.68
C GLY A 82 0.82 -17.76 15.81
N TYR A 83 0.16 -17.83 14.65
CA TYR A 83 -0.09 -16.68 13.82
C TYR A 83 -1.27 -15.87 14.36
N VAL A 84 -1.09 -14.56 14.43
CA VAL A 84 -2.13 -13.58 14.79
C VAL A 84 -2.08 -12.45 13.79
N LEU A 85 -3.26 -11.95 13.38
CA LEU A 85 -3.35 -10.82 12.47
C LEU A 85 -2.69 -9.57 13.10
N PRO A 86 -1.77 -8.89 12.40
CA PRO A 86 -1.18 -7.66 12.91
C PRO A 86 -2.23 -6.59 13.18
N ARG A 87 -2.18 -5.96 14.36
CA ARG A 87 -3.06 -4.83 14.69
C ARG A 87 -2.57 -3.54 14.02
N ALA A 88 -3.49 -2.77 13.46
CA ALA A 88 -3.19 -1.46 12.93
C ALA A 88 -2.69 -0.53 14.05
N LYS A 89 -1.64 0.25 13.78
CA LYS A 89 -1.11 1.23 14.76
C LYS A 89 -2.03 2.44 14.93
N MET A 90 -2.77 2.80 13.88
CA MET A 90 -3.77 3.86 13.91
C MET A 90 -5.13 3.22 13.64
N VAL A 91 -6.11 3.49 14.52
CA VAL A 91 -7.49 2.99 14.35
C VAL A 91 -8.16 3.69 13.17
N ASN A 92 -8.03 5.01 13.08
CA ASN A 92 -8.44 5.79 11.92
C ASN A 92 -7.18 6.31 11.19
N ALA A 93 -7.02 5.94 9.93
CA ALA A 93 -5.90 6.37 9.08
C ALA A 93 -6.18 7.68 8.33
N ASP A 94 -7.40 8.22 8.39
CA ASP A 94 -7.76 9.49 7.77
C ASP A 94 -7.26 10.67 8.61
N LEU A 95 -6.01 11.06 8.33
CA LEU A 95 -5.36 12.14 9.04
C LEU A 95 -6.00 13.50 8.75
N ALA A 96 -6.52 13.72 7.54
CA ALA A 96 -7.13 14.99 7.17
C ALA A 96 -8.40 15.24 8.00
N ARG A 97 -9.20 14.18 8.20
CA ARG A 97 -10.37 14.26 9.08
C ARG A 97 -10.00 14.52 10.53
N ILE A 98 -8.95 13.87 11.05
CA ILE A 98 -8.49 14.08 12.43
C ILE A 98 -7.98 15.51 12.61
N ILE A 99 -7.18 16.02 11.67
CA ILE A 99 -6.64 17.38 11.75
C ILE A 99 -7.77 18.42 11.71
N ASN A 100 -8.77 18.23 10.86
CA ASN A 100 -9.87 19.18 10.67
C ASN A 100 -11.04 18.99 11.63
N SER A 101 -10.92 18.12 12.64
CA SER A 101 -11.99 17.91 13.60
C SER A 101 -12.09 19.09 14.58
N ASP A 102 -13.30 19.37 15.07
CA ASP A 102 -13.57 20.52 15.95
C ASP A 102 -12.78 20.44 17.26
N GLU A 103 -12.58 19.22 17.79
CA GLU A 103 -11.82 18.97 19.01
C GLU A 103 -10.34 19.37 18.85
N VAL A 104 -9.78 19.16 17.66
CA VAL A 104 -8.40 19.56 17.35
C VAL A 104 -8.35 21.04 17.01
N GLN A 105 -9.24 21.53 16.14
CA GLN A 105 -9.22 22.92 15.67
C GLN A 105 -9.53 23.93 16.79
N SER A 106 -10.32 23.55 17.80
CA SER A 106 -10.63 24.42 18.95
C SER A 106 -9.42 24.72 19.84
N VAL A 107 -8.39 23.85 19.86
CA VAL A 107 -7.18 24.03 20.69
C VAL A 107 -5.94 24.43 19.88
N VAL A 108 -5.97 24.26 18.56
CA VAL A 108 -4.84 24.57 17.69
C VAL A 108 -4.62 26.08 17.56
N ARG A 109 -3.35 26.50 17.64
CA ARG A 109 -2.98 27.90 17.40
C ARG A 109 -3.09 28.22 15.92
N LEU A 110 -3.56 29.43 15.62
CA LEU A 110 -3.64 29.93 14.25
C LEU A 110 -2.28 29.90 13.54
N ILE A 111 -2.33 29.54 12.26
CA ILE A 111 -1.15 29.46 11.41
C ILE A 111 -0.55 30.85 11.21
N LYS A 112 0.75 30.99 11.52
CA LYS A 112 1.52 32.20 11.19
C LYS A 112 1.88 32.17 9.71
N LYS A 113 1.21 32.98 8.90
CA LYS A 113 1.43 33.06 7.44
C LYS A 113 2.66 33.88 7.06
N GLU A 114 3.11 34.76 7.95
CA GLU A 114 4.24 35.64 7.68
C GLU A 114 5.57 34.89 7.75
N VAL A 115 6.22 34.74 6.59
CA VAL A 115 7.60 34.27 6.51
C VAL A 115 8.51 35.49 6.52
N LYS A 116 9.14 35.77 7.67
CA LYS A 116 10.16 36.82 7.76
C LYS A 116 11.44 36.35 7.08
N ARG A 117 11.74 36.90 5.90
CA ARG A 117 13.03 36.72 5.25
C ARG A 117 14.02 37.72 5.82
N VAL A 118 15.27 37.30 6.00
CA VAL A 118 16.34 38.23 6.37
C VAL A 118 16.47 39.24 5.23
N PRO A 119 16.34 40.55 5.50
CA PRO A 119 16.51 41.55 4.46
C PRO A 119 17.96 41.55 3.99
N MET A 120 18.16 41.63 2.67
CA MET A 120 19.50 41.82 2.12
C MET A 120 20.00 43.21 2.53
N LYS A 121 21.14 43.27 3.23
CA LYS A 121 21.79 44.54 3.54
C LYS A 121 22.22 45.21 2.24
N LYS A 122 21.58 46.32 1.91
CA LYS A 122 21.87 47.14 0.74
C LYS A 122 22.71 48.34 1.19
N ASN A 123 23.65 48.78 0.34
CA ASN A 123 24.53 49.90 0.67
C ASN A 123 23.78 51.24 0.49
N PRO A 124 23.64 52.08 1.54
CA PRO A 124 22.90 53.35 1.45
C PRO A 124 23.53 54.30 0.43
N LEU A 125 24.85 54.43 0.38
CA LEU A 125 25.55 55.35 -0.52
C LEU A 125 25.36 55.03 -2.02
N LYS A 126 24.91 53.81 -2.33
CA LYS A 126 24.68 53.35 -3.71
C LYS A 126 23.20 53.14 -4.03
N ASN A 127 22.29 53.31 -3.07
CA ASN A 127 20.87 53.03 -3.27
C ASN A 127 20.01 54.09 -2.57
N LEU A 128 19.55 55.07 -3.35
CA LEU A 128 18.78 56.23 -2.88
C LEU A 128 17.51 55.82 -2.12
N ASN A 129 16.87 54.71 -2.48
CA ASN A 129 15.64 54.25 -1.82
C ASN A 129 15.83 53.83 -0.35
N ILE A 130 17.08 53.65 0.11
CA ILE A 130 17.44 53.36 1.51
C ILE A 130 17.96 54.59 2.24
N ILE A 131 18.40 55.62 1.50
CA ILE A 131 18.77 56.90 2.11
C ILE A 131 17.50 57.67 2.52
N TYR A 132 16.44 57.58 1.72
CA TYR A 132 15.23 58.39 1.88
C TYR A 132 14.01 57.64 2.45
N ASN A 133 14.12 56.34 2.74
CA ASN A 133 13.16 55.58 3.57
C ASN A 133 13.89 55.05 4.81
#